data_AF-A0A9D6RJC4-F1
#
_entry.id   AF-A0A9D6RJC4-F1
#
_cell.length_a   1.000
_cell.length_b   1.000
_cell.length_c   1.000
_cell.angle_alpha   90.00
_cell.angle_beta   90.00
_cell.angle_gamma   90.00
#
_symmetry.space_group_name_H-M   'P 1'
#
loop_
_entity.id
_entity.type
_entity.pdbx_description
1 polymer ?
#
loop_
_entity_poly.entity_id
_entity_poly.type
_entity_poly.pdbx_seq_one_letter_code
_entity_poly.pdbx_strand_id
1 'polypeptide(L)'
;MSNDFADLWVWDDPNLKDRLDWYRRVSSNELPAKYLIARRIPIQVPLDSEEEFLWRELERCTADFLELRGQVRSGEVLLGRLPRRRPDLVDLTVELSRRMLNHCNFCRWNCRVDRSVATRHGACQLAEETRVSSFFHHTGEELVYRGRRGSGTIFFTSCNMRCSFCQNGDISTDKDNGTPVDARRLATMAWQLRVEGCHNIN
;
A
#
# COMPACT_ATOMS: atom_id res chain seq x y z
N MET A 1 23.11 21.79 -6.02
CA MET A 1 21.78 21.38 -6.51
C MET A 1 21.02 20.81 -5.33
N SER A 2 19.73 21.12 -5.19
CA SER A 2 18.90 20.56 -4.13
C SER A 2 18.86 19.02 -4.23
N ASN A 3 18.79 18.36 -3.07
CA ASN A 3 18.65 16.91 -2.94
C ASN A 3 17.23 16.52 -2.49
N ASP A 4 16.28 17.42 -2.62
CA ASP A 4 14.89 17.16 -2.29
C ASP A 4 14.20 16.38 -3.41
N PHE A 5 13.20 15.58 -3.02
CA PHE A 5 12.47 14.71 -3.94
C PHE A 5 11.83 15.50 -5.08
N ALA A 6 11.31 16.70 -4.81
CA ALA A 6 10.65 17.56 -5.79
C ALA A 6 11.60 18.13 -6.87
N ASP A 7 12.92 18.14 -6.60
CA ASP A 7 13.94 18.73 -7.47
C ASP A 7 14.72 17.67 -8.28
N LEU A 8 14.24 16.42 -8.27
CA LEU A 8 14.81 15.37 -9.09
C LEU A 8 14.54 15.65 -10.58
N TRP A 9 15.57 15.48 -11.40
CA TRP A 9 15.54 15.67 -12.87
C TRP A 9 14.43 14.87 -13.57
N VAL A 10 13.97 13.77 -12.97
CA VAL A 10 12.86 12.94 -13.48
C VAL A 10 11.58 13.76 -13.65
N TRP A 11 11.39 14.82 -12.86
CA TRP A 11 10.23 15.69 -12.94
C TRP A 11 10.30 16.72 -14.07
N ASP A 12 11.44 16.81 -14.76
CA ASP A 12 11.59 17.63 -15.96
C ASP A 12 11.05 16.91 -17.21
N ASP A 13 10.85 15.58 -17.15
CA ASP A 13 10.16 14.82 -18.21
C ASP A 13 8.64 15.10 -18.16
N PRO A 14 8.05 15.71 -19.20
CA PRO A 14 6.62 16.03 -19.24
C PRO A 14 5.73 14.80 -19.06
N ASN A 15 6.14 13.65 -19.62
CA ASN A 15 5.35 12.42 -19.57
C ASN A 15 5.24 11.88 -18.15
N LEU A 16 6.31 12.00 -17.36
CA LEU A 16 6.33 11.55 -15.97
C LEU A 16 5.65 12.58 -15.06
N LYS A 17 6.00 13.86 -15.23
CA LYS A 17 5.44 14.95 -14.44
C LYS A 17 3.91 14.96 -14.47
N ASP A 18 3.31 14.85 -15.65
CA ASP A 18 1.86 14.95 -15.79
C ASP A 18 1.14 13.67 -15.30
N ARG A 19 1.71 12.49 -15.56
CA ARG A 19 1.10 11.20 -15.17
C ARG A 19 1.24 10.91 -13.67
N LEU A 20 2.35 11.33 -13.07
CA LEU A 20 2.69 11.08 -11.68
C LEU A 20 2.57 12.32 -10.79
N ASP A 21 1.93 13.40 -11.26
CA ASP A 21 1.79 14.65 -10.51
C ASP A 21 1.24 14.43 -9.09
N TRP A 22 0.18 13.61 -8.96
CA TRP A 22 -0.38 13.29 -7.65
C TRP A 22 0.64 12.60 -6.74
N TYR A 23 1.40 11.65 -7.28
CA TYR A 23 2.42 10.94 -6.51
C TYR A 23 3.52 11.90 -6.05
N ARG A 24 4.04 12.73 -6.97
CA ARG A 24 5.04 13.76 -6.66
C ARG A 24 4.56 14.70 -5.55
N ARG A 25 3.37 15.27 -5.71
CA ARG A 25 2.79 16.25 -4.78
C ARG A 25 2.44 15.65 -3.42
N VAL A 26 2.06 14.38 -3.36
CA VAL A 26 1.90 13.68 -2.08
C VAL A 26 3.26 13.46 -1.41
N SER A 27 4.26 13.02 -2.16
CA SER A 27 5.61 12.76 -1.63
C SER A 27 6.30 14.04 -1.12
N SER A 28 6.03 15.20 -1.74
CA SER A 28 6.47 16.53 -1.31
C SER A 28 5.58 17.18 -0.23
N ASN A 29 4.54 16.48 0.26
CA ASN A 29 3.57 16.96 1.24
C ASN A 29 2.69 18.15 0.79
N GLU A 30 2.55 18.39 -0.52
CA GLU A 30 1.66 19.41 -1.08
C GLU A 30 0.21 18.94 -1.18
N LEU A 31 -0.01 17.64 -1.39
CA LEU A 31 -1.33 17.01 -1.45
C LEU A 31 -1.45 15.90 -0.40
N PRO A 32 -2.67 15.61 0.08
CA PRO A 32 -2.88 14.54 1.03
C PRO A 32 -2.77 13.17 0.36
N ALA A 33 -2.25 12.19 1.09
CA ALA A 33 -2.30 10.79 0.69
C ALA A 33 -3.76 10.33 0.48
N LYS A 34 -3.99 9.45 -0.50
CA LYS A 34 -5.34 9.00 -0.91
C LYS A 34 -6.16 8.42 0.24
N TYR A 35 -5.54 7.69 1.16
CA TYR A 35 -6.26 7.12 2.31
C TYR A 35 -6.83 8.19 3.24
N LEU A 36 -6.23 9.39 3.31
CA LEU A 36 -6.78 10.49 4.11
C LEU A 36 -8.08 11.04 3.50
N ILE A 37 -8.20 10.98 2.17
CA ILE A 37 -9.41 11.33 1.43
C ILE A 37 -10.46 10.23 1.59
N ALA A 38 -10.07 8.97 1.43
CA ALA A 38 -10.96 7.82 1.63
C ALA A 38 -11.60 7.83 3.02
N ARG A 39 -10.87 8.25 4.06
CA ARG A 39 -11.39 8.42 5.43
C ARG A 39 -12.42 9.54 5.61
N ARG A 40 -12.84 10.20 4.53
CA ARG A 40 -13.96 11.18 4.50
C ARG A 40 -15.22 10.63 3.87
N ILE A 41 -15.15 9.43 3.28
CA ILE A 41 -16.29 8.77 2.65
C ILE A 41 -16.94 7.87 3.69
N PRO A 42 -18.09 8.26 4.27
CA PRO A 42 -18.81 7.41 5.22
C PRO A 42 -19.45 6.25 4.47
N ILE A 43 -19.53 5.10 5.15
CA ILE A 43 -20.33 3.98 4.67
C ILE A 43 -21.76 4.07 5.19
N GLN A 44 -22.68 3.44 4.47
CA GLN A 44 -24.12 3.43 4.73
C GLN A 44 -24.64 2.06 5.18
N VAL A 45 -23.77 1.05 5.23
CA VAL A 45 -24.08 -0.30 5.68
C VAL A 45 -23.25 -0.67 6.92
N PRO A 46 -23.80 -1.46 7.86
CA PRO A 46 -23.03 -2.03 8.97
C PRO A 46 -21.88 -2.93 8.47
N LEU A 47 -20.72 -2.90 9.13
CA LEU A 47 -19.55 -3.72 8.74
C LEU A 47 -19.75 -5.22 8.94
N ASP A 48 -20.71 -5.62 9.77
CA ASP A 48 -21.13 -7.01 9.98
C ASP A 48 -22.19 -7.49 8.97
N SER A 49 -22.56 -6.66 7.99
CA SER A 49 -23.44 -7.06 6.89
C SER A 49 -22.85 -8.19 6.06
N GLU A 50 -23.70 -8.89 5.29
CA GLU A 50 -23.25 -9.89 4.31
C GLU A 50 -22.23 -9.32 3.33
N GLU A 51 -21.28 -10.15 2.91
CA GLU A 51 -20.14 -9.69 2.10
C GLU A 51 -20.56 -9.06 0.78
N GLU A 52 -21.64 -9.56 0.16
CA GLU A 52 -22.21 -8.98 -1.06
C GLU A 52 -22.63 -7.51 -0.88
N PHE A 53 -23.21 -7.15 0.26
CA PHE A 53 -23.58 -5.76 0.54
C PHE A 53 -22.35 -4.87 0.76
N LEU A 54 -21.29 -5.41 1.36
CA LEU A 54 -20.04 -4.68 1.55
C LEU A 54 -19.35 -4.39 0.20
N TRP A 55 -19.36 -5.33 -0.74
CA TRP A 55 -18.82 -5.11 -2.09
C TRP A 55 -19.61 -4.05 -2.87
N ARG A 56 -20.94 -4.08 -2.82
CA ARG A 56 -21.78 -3.03 -3.41
C ARG A 56 -21.53 -1.66 -2.78
N GLU A 57 -21.34 -1.62 -1.46
CA GLU A 57 -20.99 -0.38 -0.77
C GLU A 57 -19.60 0.13 -1.16
N LEU A 58 -18.63 -0.76 -1.40
CA LEU A 58 -17.31 -0.40 -1.88
C LEU A 58 -17.38 0.29 -3.25
N GLU A 59 -18.19 -0.24 -4.18
CA GLU A 59 -18.41 0.37 -5.49
C GLU A 59 -18.99 1.78 -5.36
N ARG A 60 -20.05 1.95 -4.54
CA ARG A 60 -20.66 3.25 -4.24
C ARG A 60 -19.65 4.24 -3.65
N CYS A 61 -18.94 3.83 -2.60
CA CYS A 61 -17.93 4.66 -1.95
C CYS A 61 -16.76 4.99 -2.87
N THR A 62 -16.43 4.11 -3.83
CA THR A 62 -15.36 4.36 -4.80
C THR A 62 -15.72 5.50 -5.74
N ALA A 63 -16.98 5.60 -6.17
CA ALA A 63 -17.45 6.73 -6.97
C ALA A 63 -17.31 8.06 -6.19
N ASP A 64 -17.82 8.10 -4.95
CA ASP A 64 -17.71 9.28 -4.07
C ASP A 64 -16.24 9.66 -3.80
N PHE A 65 -15.37 8.66 -3.59
CA PHE A 65 -13.95 8.86 -3.40
C PHE A 65 -13.28 9.50 -4.62
N LEU A 66 -13.60 9.03 -5.83
CA LEU A 66 -13.03 9.56 -7.06
C LEU A 66 -13.46 11.01 -7.31
N GLU A 67 -14.72 11.33 -7.04
CA GLU A 67 -15.24 12.70 -7.11
C GLU A 67 -14.52 13.61 -6.09
N LEU A 68 -14.51 13.23 -4.81
CA LEU A 68 -13.85 14.01 -3.77
C LEU A 68 -12.35 14.17 -4.03
N ARG A 69 -11.68 13.12 -4.52
CA ARG A 69 -10.27 13.21 -4.92
C ARG A 69 -10.08 14.22 -6.05
N GLY A 70 -11.00 14.28 -7.01
CA GLY A 70 -11.02 15.28 -8.08
C GLY A 70 -11.09 16.71 -7.54
N GLN A 71 -12.00 16.96 -6.59
CA GLN A 71 -12.19 18.26 -5.93
C GLN A 71 -10.97 18.66 -5.07
N VAL A 72 -10.35 17.70 -4.37
CA VAL A 72 -9.09 17.94 -3.63
C VAL A 72 -7.95 18.24 -4.60
N ARG A 73 -7.91 17.58 -5.78
CA ARG A 73 -6.88 17.84 -6.81
C ARG A 73 -6.99 19.25 -7.38
N SER A 74 -8.20 19.72 -7.65
CA SER A 74 -8.46 21.06 -8.20
C SER A 74 -8.34 22.17 -7.15
N GLY A 75 -8.30 21.82 -5.86
CA GLY A 75 -8.27 22.79 -4.76
C GLY A 75 -9.64 23.34 -4.39
N GLU A 76 -10.72 22.83 -5.00
CA GLU A 76 -12.11 23.18 -4.69
C GLU A 76 -12.46 22.82 -3.23
N VAL A 77 -11.92 21.70 -2.74
CA VAL A 77 -12.16 21.20 -1.39
C VAL A 77 -10.84 21.10 -0.61
N LEU A 78 -10.80 21.77 0.54
CA LEU A 78 -9.73 21.62 1.52
C LEU A 78 -10.06 20.46 2.47
N LEU A 79 -9.32 19.36 2.36
CA LEU A 79 -9.54 18.13 3.13
C LEU A 79 -9.57 18.34 4.66
N GLY A 80 -8.83 19.34 5.17
CA GLY A 80 -8.80 19.70 6.59
C GLY A 80 -10.13 20.23 7.13
N ARG A 81 -11.01 20.74 6.26
CA ARG A 81 -12.34 21.27 6.64
C ARG A 81 -13.43 20.20 6.67
N LEU A 82 -13.18 19.04 6.08
CA LEU A 82 -14.16 17.96 6.08
C LEU A 82 -14.15 17.24 7.43
N PRO A 83 -15.32 16.88 7.99
CA PRO A 83 -15.39 16.05 9.19
C PRO A 83 -14.96 14.63 8.89
N ARG A 84 -14.55 13.90 9.92
CA ARG A 84 -14.30 12.46 9.82
C ARG A 84 -15.52 11.75 10.35
N ARG A 85 -16.00 10.73 9.64
CA ARG A 85 -17.14 9.91 10.06
C ARG A 85 -16.70 8.47 10.04
N ARG A 86 -17.08 7.71 11.07
CA ARG A 86 -16.80 6.28 11.14
C ARG A 86 -18.10 5.50 11.25
N PRO A 87 -18.19 4.30 10.67
CA PRO A 87 -17.18 3.69 9.78
C PRO A 87 -17.01 4.44 8.44
N ASP A 88 -15.78 4.45 7.92
CA ASP A 88 -15.41 5.06 6.63
C ASP A 88 -14.96 4.03 5.59
N LEU A 89 -14.72 4.47 4.35
CA LEU A 89 -14.26 3.63 3.25
C LEU A 89 -12.97 2.85 3.60
N VAL A 90 -12.07 3.41 4.41
CA VAL A 90 -10.88 2.65 4.83
C VAL A 90 -11.28 1.53 5.78
N ASP A 91 -12.17 1.79 6.75
CA ASP A 91 -12.70 0.75 7.64
C ASP A 91 -13.39 -0.38 6.83
N LEU A 92 -14.15 -0.05 5.77
CA LEU A 92 -14.75 -1.02 4.85
C LEU A 92 -13.70 -1.83 4.08
N THR A 93 -12.66 -1.20 3.53
CA THR A 93 -11.59 -1.92 2.83
C THR A 93 -10.83 -2.88 3.75
N VAL A 94 -10.65 -2.52 5.02
CA VAL A 94 -10.03 -3.39 6.03
C VAL A 94 -10.92 -4.61 6.29
N GLU A 95 -12.23 -4.41 6.46
CA GLU A 95 -13.16 -5.51 6.68
C GLU A 95 -13.23 -6.48 5.49
N LEU A 96 -13.39 -5.96 4.27
CA LEU A 96 -13.35 -6.77 3.05
C LEU A 96 -12.03 -7.54 2.91
N SER A 97 -10.89 -6.87 3.16
CA SER A 97 -9.57 -7.52 3.10
C SER A 97 -9.44 -8.68 4.11
N ARG A 98 -10.00 -8.54 5.31
CA ARG A 98 -10.05 -9.63 6.30
C ARG A 98 -10.90 -10.80 5.83
N ARG A 99 -12.09 -10.53 5.28
CA ARG A 99 -12.95 -11.59 4.73
C ARG A 99 -12.29 -12.32 3.57
N MET A 100 -11.59 -11.59 2.71
CA MET A 100 -10.79 -12.18 1.62
C MET A 100 -9.68 -13.11 2.14
N LEU A 101 -9.16 -12.94 3.36
CA LEU A 101 -8.20 -13.89 3.94
C LEU A 101 -8.83 -15.26 4.22
N ASN A 102 -10.14 -15.33 4.47
CA ASN A 102 -10.85 -16.59 4.68
C ASN A 102 -11.02 -17.39 3.38
N HIS A 103 -10.82 -16.75 2.23
CA HIS A 103 -10.89 -17.38 0.90
C HIS A 103 -9.87 -16.77 -0.06
N CYS A 104 -8.60 -16.77 0.34
CA CYS A 104 -7.52 -15.99 -0.28
C CYS A 104 -7.41 -16.13 -1.82
N ASN A 105 -7.55 -15.00 -2.50
CA ASN A 105 -7.49 -14.83 -3.95
C ASN A 105 -6.44 -13.80 -4.42
N PHE A 106 -5.52 -13.35 -3.54
CA PHE A 106 -4.55 -12.28 -3.83
C PHE A 106 -3.49 -12.59 -4.89
N CYS A 107 -3.41 -13.83 -5.37
CA CYS A 107 -2.46 -14.21 -6.39
C CYS A 107 -3.10 -15.10 -7.44
N ARG A 108 -2.44 -15.24 -8.61
CA ARG A 108 -2.97 -16.00 -9.75
C ARG A 108 -3.37 -17.45 -9.46
N TRP A 109 -2.82 -18.05 -8.40
CA TRP A 109 -3.16 -19.41 -8.00
C TRP A 109 -4.57 -19.52 -7.43
N ASN A 110 -5.17 -18.41 -7.00
CA ASN A 110 -6.53 -18.32 -6.50
C ASN A 110 -6.90 -19.48 -5.55
N CYS A 111 -6.04 -19.73 -4.56
CA CYS A 111 -6.07 -20.97 -3.80
C CYS A 111 -7.28 -21.11 -2.87
N ARG A 112 -7.98 -20.01 -2.57
CA ARG A 112 -9.13 -19.94 -1.65
C ARG A 112 -8.86 -20.52 -0.26
N VAL A 113 -7.58 -20.57 0.14
CA VAL A 113 -7.17 -20.98 1.47
C VAL A 113 -7.64 -19.96 2.48
N ASP A 114 -8.26 -20.45 3.55
CA ASP A 114 -8.51 -19.66 4.75
C ASP A 114 -7.22 -19.49 5.54
N ARG A 115 -6.72 -18.26 5.59
CA ARG A 115 -5.46 -17.90 6.25
C ARG A 115 -5.57 -17.82 7.77
N SER A 116 -6.79 -17.75 8.31
CA SER A 116 -7.04 -17.62 9.75
C SER A 116 -6.91 -18.96 10.50
N VAL A 117 -7.13 -20.08 9.81
CA VAL A 117 -7.19 -21.43 10.44
C VAL A 117 -5.92 -22.29 10.26
N ALA A 118 -4.84 -21.76 9.68
CA ALA A 118 -3.50 -22.36 9.59
C ALA A 118 -3.39 -23.84 9.12
N THR A 119 -4.43 -24.43 8.53
CA THR A 119 -4.43 -25.85 8.11
C THR A 119 -3.79 -26.09 6.75
N ARG A 120 -3.77 -25.06 5.88
CA ARG A 120 -3.20 -25.10 4.53
C ARG A 120 -2.59 -23.73 4.21
N HIS A 121 -1.58 -23.69 3.35
CA HIS A 121 -0.86 -22.44 3.05
C HIS A 121 -0.77 -22.08 1.55
N GLY A 122 -1.32 -22.90 0.65
CA GLY A 122 -1.29 -22.65 -0.79
C GLY A 122 0.12 -22.50 -1.37
N ALA A 123 0.24 -21.97 -2.59
CA ALA A 123 1.55 -21.86 -3.27
C ALA A 123 2.51 -20.88 -2.60
N CYS A 124 1.99 -19.80 -2.00
CA CYS A 124 2.79 -18.79 -1.31
C CYS A 124 3.18 -19.16 0.12
N GLN A 125 2.69 -20.27 0.68
CA GLN A 125 3.05 -20.73 2.02
C GLN A 125 2.74 -19.76 3.19
N LEU A 126 2.07 -18.63 2.95
CA LEU A 126 1.77 -17.62 3.98
C LEU A 126 0.53 -17.95 4.83
N ALA A 127 0.50 -17.43 6.06
CA ALA A 127 -0.68 -17.39 6.93
C ALA A 127 -1.20 -15.93 7.04
N GLU A 128 -2.04 -15.62 8.04
CA GLU A 128 -2.43 -14.23 8.34
C GLU A 128 -1.26 -13.40 8.87
N GLU A 129 -0.32 -14.02 9.59
CA GLU A 129 0.88 -13.35 10.10
C GLU A 129 1.77 -12.86 8.95
N THR A 130 2.13 -11.58 9.00
CA THR A 130 3.09 -10.96 8.07
C THR A 130 4.49 -10.99 8.67
N ARG A 131 5.50 -11.28 7.84
CA ARG A 131 6.92 -11.26 8.23
C ARG A 131 7.72 -10.36 7.32
N VAL A 132 8.62 -9.58 7.92
CA VAL A 132 9.61 -8.76 7.22
C VAL A 132 10.98 -9.38 7.44
N SER A 133 11.67 -9.70 6.35
CA SER A 133 13.04 -10.23 6.39
C SER A 133 14.04 -9.12 6.65
N SER A 134 13.94 -8.01 5.90
CA SER A 134 14.84 -6.87 6.02
C SER A 134 14.17 -5.58 5.54
N PHE A 135 14.69 -4.45 5.99
CA PHE A 135 14.36 -3.14 5.44
C PHE A 135 15.60 -2.24 5.44
N PHE A 136 15.86 -1.54 4.34
CA PHE A 136 17.13 -0.83 4.14
C PHE A 136 17.05 0.21 3.02
N HIS A 137 18.12 1.01 2.88
CA HIS A 137 18.28 1.97 1.78
C HIS A 137 18.78 1.25 0.54
N HIS A 138 17.89 0.98 -0.41
CA HIS A 138 18.25 0.34 -1.66
C HIS A 138 18.72 1.34 -2.70
N THR A 139 20.02 1.32 -3.00
CA THR A 139 20.67 2.18 -4.00
C THR A 139 20.90 1.47 -5.35
N GLY A 140 20.49 0.21 -5.48
CA GLY A 140 20.64 -0.58 -6.70
C GLY A 140 19.54 -0.31 -7.75
N GLU A 141 18.39 0.20 -7.33
CA GLU A 141 17.26 0.51 -8.21
C GLU A 141 17.60 1.58 -9.28
N GLU A 142 16.86 1.60 -10.39
CA GLU A 142 16.99 2.63 -11.41
C GLU A 142 16.74 4.04 -10.84
N LEU A 143 17.51 5.00 -11.33
CA LEU A 143 17.50 6.39 -10.84
C LEU A 143 16.10 7.03 -10.87
N VAL A 144 15.26 6.65 -11.83
CA VAL A 144 13.86 7.12 -11.95
C VAL A 144 13.00 6.70 -10.75
N TYR A 145 13.30 5.57 -10.11
CA TYR A 145 12.56 5.06 -8.97
C TYR A 145 13.18 5.51 -7.65
N ARG A 146 14.49 5.32 -7.47
CA ARG A 146 15.17 5.65 -6.19
C ARG A 146 15.58 7.11 -6.01
N GLY A 147 15.58 7.90 -7.07
CA GLY A 147 16.17 9.23 -7.09
C GLY A 147 17.64 9.22 -6.62
N ARG A 148 18.07 10.26 -5.89
CA ARG A 148 19.47 10.40 -5.44
C ARG A 148 19.75 9.81 -4.05
N ARG A 149 18.71 9.63 -3.22
CA ARG A 149 18.83 9.16 -1.82
C ARG A 149 18.38 7.72 -1.59
N GLY A 150 18.16 6.94 -2.64
CA GLY A 150 17.78 5.54 -2.50
C GLY A 150 16.28 5.36 -2.34
N SER A 151 15.86 4.11 -2.57
CA SER A 151 14.52 3.61 -2.32
C SER A 151 14.53 2.94 -0.95
N GLY A 152 13.62 3.32 -0.05
CA GLY A 152 13.48 2.62 1.22
C GLY A 152 12.78 1.29 0.96
N THR A 153 13.51 0.20 0.92
CA THR A 153 12.97 -1.11 0.57
C THR A 153 12.57 -1.88 1.82
N ILE A 154 11.40 -2.52 1.80
CA ILE A 154 10.95 -3.46 2.83
C ILE A 154 10.69 -4.83 2.19
N PHE A 155 11.55 -5.79 2.47
CA PHE A 155 11.38 -7.15 1.96
C PHE A 155 10.56 -8.01 2.92
N PHE A 156 9.41 -8.46 2.41
CA PHE A 156 8.59 -9.50 3.03
C PHE A 156 9.14 -10.89 2.73
N THR A 157 8.77 -11.87 3.54
CA THR A 157 9.10 -13.27 3.27
C THR A 157 8.09 -13.92 2.33
N SER A 158 8.55 -14.97 1.66
CA SER A 158 7.81 -15.81 0.74
C SER A 158 7.43 -15.18 -0.60
N CYS A 159 7.36 -16.02 -1.64
CA CYS A 159 6.85 -15.68 -2.95
C CYS A 159 5.95 -16.79 -3.49
N ASN A 160 4.88 -16.42 -4.18
CA ASN A 160 4.00 -17.37 -4.87
C ASN A 160 4.58 -17.84 -6.22
N MET A 161 5.71 -17.28 -6.65
CA MET A 161 6.47 -17.69 -7.82
C MET A 161 7.52 -18.74 -7.43
N ARG A 162 8.01 -19.50 -8.41
CA ARG A 162 9.01 -20.56 -8.23
C ARG A 162 10.14 -20.42 -9.23
N CYS A 163 10.76 -19.24 -9.23
CA CYS A 163 11.79 -18.88 -10.20
C CYS A 163 13.04 -19.73 -9.97
N SER A 164 13.52 -20.43 -11.00
CA SER A 164 14.76 -21.23 -10.94
C SER A 164 16.02 -20.38 -10.69
N PHE A 165 15.95 -19.08 -10.96
CA PHE A 165 17.07 -18.13 -10.84
C PHE A 165 16.69 -16.95 -9.93
N CYS A 166 16.01 -17.23 -8.82
CA CYS A 166 15.58 -16.19 -7.89
C CYS A 166 16.77 -15.53 -7.20
N GLN A 167 16.95 -14.22 -7.38
CA GLN A 167 17.99 -13.45 -6.68
C GLN A 167 17.76 -13.38 -5.17
N ASN A 168 16.50 -13.37 -4.75
CA ASN A 168 16.06 -13.30 -3.35
C ASN A 168 15.57 -14.67 -2.87
N GLY A 169 16.19 -15.77 -3.32
CA GLY A 169 15.71 -17.14 -3.09
C GLY A 169 15.67 -17.53 -1.62
N ASP A 170 16.61 -17.03 -0.84
CA ASP A 170 16.73 -17.18 0.61
C ASP A 170 15.49 -16.66 1.37
N ILE A 171 14.87 -15.55 0.94
CA ILE A 171 13.65 -15.01 1.56
C ILE A 171 12.38 -15.43 0.82
N SER A 172 12.48 -15.75 -0.47
CA SER A 172 11.33 -16.10 -1.31
C SER A 172 10.88 -17.55 -1.09
N THR A 173 11.80 -18.46 -0.78
CA THR A 173 11.50 -19.88 -0.54
C THR A 173 11.37 -20.23 0.94
N ASP A 174 12.01 -19.48 1.83
CA ASP A 174 11.87 -19.62 3.28
C ASP A 174 10.92 -18.55 3.83
N LYS A 175 9.68 -18.96 4.09
CA LYS A 175 8.65 -18.08 4.66
C LYS A 175 8.98 -17.59 6.07
N ASP A 176 9.84 -18.31 6.80
CA ASP A 176 10.15 -18.04 8.20
C ASP A 176 11.43 -17.19 8.36
N ASN A 177 12.14 -16.90 7.25
CA ASN A 177 13.34 -16.05 7.19
C ASN A 177 13.02 -14.54 7.34
N GLY A 178 12.40 -14.20 8.47
CA GLY A 178 12.02 -12.84 8.82
C GLY A 178 11.28 -12.77 10.15
N THR A 179 11.04 -11.55 10.62
CA THR A 179 10.40 -11.29 11.91
C THR A 179 8.92 -10.99 11.74
N PRO A 180 8.03 -11.56 12.59
CA PRO A 180 6.62 -11.17 12.64
C PRO A 180 6.43 -9.68 12.90
N VAL A 181 5.62 -9.04 12.07
CA VAL A 181 5.29 -7.62 12.19
C VAL A 181 3.80 -7.38 12.14
N ASP A 182 3.34 -6.43 12.94
CA ASP A 182 2.01 -5.85 12.83
C ASP A 182 2.04 -4.59 11.95
N ALA A 183 0.86 -4.06 11.64
CA ALA A 183 0.72 -2.86 10.82
C ALA A 183 1.45 -1.63 11.41
N ARG A 184 1.57 -1.54 12.74
CA ARG A 184 2.24 -0.42 13.41
C ARG A 184 3.75 -0.52 13.23
N ARG A 185 4.34 -1.71 13.44
CA ARG A 185 5.76 -1.97 13.22
C ARG A 185 6.15 -1.73 11.76
N LEU A 186 5.34 -2.22 10.82
CA LEU A 186 5.57 -1.98 9.40
C LEU A 186 5.54 -0.48 9.06
N ALA A 187 4.56 0.26 9.59
CA ALA A 187 4.50 1.72 9.41
C ALA A 187 5.71 2.44 10.02
N THR A 188 6.21 1.98 11.17
CA THR A 188 7.43 2.51 11.78
C THR A 188 8.66 2.27 10.91
N MET A 189 8.81 1.09 10.31
CA MET A 189 9.91 0.80 9.38
C MET A 189 9.90 1.75 8.17
N ALA A 190 8.73 1.92 7.54
CA ALA A 190 8.55 2.86 6.43
C ALA A 190 8.83 4.33 6.85
N TRP A 191 8.39 4.72 8.04
CA TRP A 191 8.65 6.05 8.60
C TRP A 191 10.14 6.28 8.84
N GLN A 192 10.83 5.30 9.42
CA GLN A 192 12.27 5.37 9.69
C GLN A 192 13.05 5.60 8.38
N LEU A 193 12.79 4.80 7.35
CA LEU A 193 13.42 4.96 6.03
C LEU A 193 13.18 6.35 5.43
N ARG A 194 11.97 6.90 5.58
CA ARG A 194 11.66 8.27 5.15
C ARG A 194 12.47 9.32 5.91
N VAL A 195 12.53 9.23 7.24
CA VAL A 195 13.27 10.19 8.08
C VAL A 195 14.78 10.11 7.83
N GLU A 196 15.29 8.92 7.53
CA GLU A 196 16.68 8.70 7.13
C GLU A 196 16.99 9.22 5.70
N GLY A 197 15.96 9.64 4.95
CA GLY A 197 16.10 10.41 3.73
C GLY A 197 15.82 9.66 2.43
N CYS A 198 15.37 8.39 2.48
CA CYS A 198 14.92 7.68 1.29
C CYS A 198 13.81 8.47 0.58
N HIS A 199 13.87 8.50 -0.75
CA HIS A 199 12.94 9.30 -1.55
C HIS A 199 11.56 8.69 -1.70
N ASN A 200 11.49 7.37 -1.63
CA ASN A 200 10.25 6.61 -1.69
C ASN A 200 10.36 5.39 -0.77
N ILE A 201 9.24 4.68 -0.59
CA ILE A 201 9.19 3.37 0.05
C ILE A 201 8.70 2.35 -0.99
N ASN A 202 9.41 1.22 -1.10
CA ASN A 202 9.12 0.11 -1.99
C ASN A 202 8.94 -1.18 -1.16
#